data_AF-A0A0A1W982-F1
#
_entry.id   AF-A0A0A1W982-F1
#
_cell.length_a   1.000
_cell.length_b   1.000
_cell.length_c   1.000
_cell.angle_alpha   90.00
_cell.angle_beta   90.00
_cell.angle_gamma   90.00
#
_symmetry.space_group_name_H-M   'P 1'
#
loop_
_entity.id
_entity.type
_entity.pdbx_description
1 polymer ?
#
loop_
_entity_poly.entity_id
_entity_poly.type
_entity_poly.pdbx_seq_one_letter_code
_entity_poly.pdbx_strand_id
1 'polypeptide(L)'
;MAEETLTVVSGTVEDNVSDRRVEFVGELDGDEYQFAVQYDMLEALSGDVPEGDAVELFERYSDDILEAALAALGRDMQQSLVVVSENDLD
;
A
#
# COMPACT_ATOMS: atom_id res chain seq x y z
N MET A 1 -6.13 -15.12 18.22
CA MET A 1 -6.38 -13.68 17.98
C MET A 1 -6.69 -13.62 16.50
N ALA A 2 -7.75 -12.94 16.08
CA ALA A 2 -7.99 -12.81 14.64
C ALA A 2 -6.82 -11.98 14.11
N GLU A 3 -5.97 -12.59 13.30
CA GLU A 3 -4.92 -11.89 12.57
C GLU A 3 -5.66 -11.13 11.48
N GLU A 4 -5.90 -9.83 11.70
CA GLU A 4 -6.44 -8.92 10.71
C GLU A 4 -5.50 -8.94 9.50
N THR A 5 -5.82 -9.78 8.51
CA THR A 5 -4.96 -10.03 7.36
C THR A 5 -5.49 -9.20 6.20
N LEU A 6 -4.86 -8.06 5.97
CA LEU A 6 -5.13 -7.25 4.78
C LEU A 6 -4.63 -8.02 3.55
N THR A 7 -5.46 -8.15 2.53
CA THR A 7 -5.09 -8.79 1.26
C THR A 7 -5.32 -7.86 0.09
N VAL A 8 -4.45 -7.89 -0.92
CA VAL A 8 -4.64 -7.13 -2.16
C VAL A 8 -5.65 -7.82 -3.06
N VAL A 9 -6.60 -7.06 -3.57
CA VAL A 9 -7.49 -7.51 -4.65
C VAL A 9 -6.68 -7.55 -5.95
N SER A 10 -6.43 -8.75 -6.45
CA SER A 10 -5.63 -8.98 -7.66
C SER A 10 -6.18 -8.20 -8.87
N GLY A 11 -5.31 -7.49 -9.57
CA GLY A 11 -5.67 -6.71 -10.77
C GLY A 11 -6.24 -5.32 -10.47
N THR A 12 -6.23 -4.87 -9.21
CA THR A 12 -6.57 -3.49 -8.83
C THR A 12 -5.35 -2.61 -8.61
N VAL A 13 -4.15 -3.21 -8.62
CA VAL A 13 -2.88 -2.50 -8.46
C VAL A 13 -2.61 -1.69 -9.73
N GLU A 14 -2.61 -0.38 -9.60
CA GLU A 14 -2.36 0.58 -10.67
C GLU A 14 -1.23 1.53 -10.30
N ASP A 15 -0.36 1.77 -11.27
CA ASP A 15 0.74 2.71 -11.12
C ASP A 15 0.31 4.12 -11.53
N ASN A 16 0.24 5.03 -10.56
CA ASN A 16 -0.01 6.44 -10.82
C ASN A 16 1.29 7.24 -10.78
N VAL A 17 1.98 7.23 -11.92
CA VAL A 17 3.21 8.00 -12.15
C VAL A 17 3.01 9.51 -11.95
N SER A 18 1.80 10.04 -12.20
CA SER A 18 1.54 11.48 -12.09
C SER A 18 1.59 11.96 -10.65
N ASP A 19 1.02 11.17 -9.74
CA ASP A 19 1.02 11.43 -8.30
C ASP A 19 2.16 10.70 -7.56
N ARG A 20 3.01 9.95 -8.28
CA ARG A 20 4.12 9.15 -7.73
C ARG A 20 3.65 8.19 -6.63
N ARG A 21 2.60 7.44 -6.93
CA ARG A 21 2.00 6.47 -6.01
C ARG A 21 1.47 5.25 -6.73
N VAL A 22 1.46 4.12 -6.05
CA VAL A 22 0.79 2.89 -6.49
C VAL A 22 -0.54 2.81 -5.76
N GLU A 23 -1.63 2.77 -6.52
CA GLU A 23 -2.99 2.68 -5.99
C GLU A 23 -3.46 1.23 -6.05
N PHE A 24 -4.12 0.74 -5.02
CA PHE A 24 -4.67 -0.62 -5.01
C PHE A 24 -5.90 -0.71 -4.11
N VAL A 25 -6.68 -1.77 -4.29
CA VAL A 25 -7.78 -2.11 -3.39
C VAL A 25 -7.32 -3.24 -2.48
N GLY A 26 -7.42 -3.02 -1.17
CA GLY A 26 -7.19 -4.03 -0.16
C GLY A 26 -8.51 -4.51 0.44
N GLU A 27 -8.63 -5.81 0.69
CA GLU A 27 -9.74 -6.43 1.42
C GLU A 27 -9.30 -6.73 2.86
N LEU A 28 -10.07 -6.24 3.83
CA LEU A 28 -9.89 -6.52 5.25
C LEU A 28 -11.23 -6.94 5.86
N ASP A 29 -11.28 -8.13 6.46
CA ASP A 29 -12.50 -8.72 7.06
C ASP A 29 -13.73 -8.77 6.11
N GLY A 30 -13.49 -8.75 4.79
CA GLY A 30 -14.52 -8.74 3.75
C GLY A 30 -15.00 -7.34 3.33
N ASP A 31 -14.41 -6.28 3.89
CA ASP A 31 -14.61 -4.89 3.45
C ASP A 31 -13.46 -4.46 2.53
N GLU A 32 -13.81 -3.79 1.43
CA GLU A 32 -12.86 -3.27 0.44
C GLU A 32 -12.48 -1.81 0.78
N TYR A 33 -11.18 -1.54 0.84
CA TYR A 33 -10.61 -0.23 1.11
C TYR A 33 -9.65 0.18 0.00
N GLN A 34 -9.67 1.47 -0.34
CA GLN A 34 -8.75 2.01 -1.34
C GLN A 34 -7.48 2.51 -0.67
N PHE A 35 -6.34 2.06 -1.17
CA PHE A 35 -5.01 2.41 -0.66
C PHE A 35 -4.16 3.06 -1.76
N ALA A 36 -3.25 3.92 -1.32
CA ALA A 36 -2.26 4.57 -2.17
C ALA A 36 -0.89 4.55 -1.48
N VAL A 37 0.06 3.82 -2.04
CA VAL A 37 1.44 3.71 -1.54
C VAL A 37 2.31 4.72 -2.25
N GLN A 38 2.96 5.60 -1.50
CA GLN A 38 3.86 6.59 -2.08
C GLN A 38 5.15 5.94 -2.58
N TYR A 39 5.70 6.49 -3.67
CA TYR A 39 7.00 6.04 -4.19
C TYR A 39 8.11 6.16 -3.15
N ASP A 40 8.08 7.18 -2.28
CA ASP A 40 9.05 7.34 -1.19
C ASP A 40 9.10 6.10 -0.26
N MET A 41 7.96 5.45 -0.03
CA MET A 41 7.89 4.21 0.75
C MET A 41 8.52 3.03 -0.01
N LEU A 42 8.21 2.89 -1.29
CA LEU A 42 8.81 1.85 -2.14
C LEU A 42 10.33 2.05 -2.28
N GLU A 43 10.78 3.31 -2.36
CA GLU A 43 12.20 3.68 -2.35
C GLU A 43 12.86 3.33 -1.01
N ALA A 44 12.19 3.60 0.11
CA ALA A 44 12.70 3.23 1.44
C ALA A 44 12.86 1.70 1.61
N LEU A 45 11.91 0.92 1.09
CA LEU A 45 11.95 -0.56 1.15
C LEU A 45 12.96 -1.17 0.18
N SER A 46 13.01 -0.66 -1.06
CA SER A 46 13.83 -1.23 -2.11
C SER A 46 15.25 -0.67 -2.17
N GLY A 47 15.46 0.54 -1.61
CA GLY A 47 16.69 1.32 -1.73
C GLY A 47 16.88 2.01 -3.09
N ASP A 48 15.90 1.92 -3.99
CA ASP A 48 15.99 2.43 -5.36
C ASP A 48 14.69 3.16 -5.77
N VAL A 49 14.80 4.12 -6.69
CA VAL A 49 13.63 4.89 -7.12
C VAL A 49 12.73 3.99 -7.98
N PRO A 50 11.43 3.87 -7.68
CA PRO A 50 10.48 3.09 -8.48
C PRO A 50 10.16 3.80 -9.83
N GLU A 51 11.12 3.84 -10.77
CA GLU A 51 10.96 4.47 -12.09
C GLU A 51 10.35 3.53 -13.14
N GLY A 52 9.05 3.24 -13.01
CA GLY A 52 8.31 2.38 -13.95
C GLY A 52 8.24 0.90 -13.57
N ASP A 53 8.92 0.53 -12.49
CA ASP A 53 8.86 -0.80 -11.86
C ASP A 53 8.10 -0.76 -10.51
N ALA A 54 7.33 0.31 -10.25
CA ALA A 54 6.65 0.52 -8.97
C ALA A 54 5.70 -0.62 -8.60
N VAL A 55 4.97 -1.17 -9.58
CA VAL A 55 4.09 -2.34 -9.39
C VAL A 55 4.90 -3.58 -9.03
N GLU A 56 6.02 -3.84 -9.72
CA GLU A 56 6.87 -4.99 -9.41
C GLU A 56 7.49 -4.88 -8.02
N LEU A 57 7.88 -3.67 -7.61
CA LEU A 57 8.37 -3.40 -6.26
C LEU A 57 7.27 -3.56 -5.23
N PHE A 58 6.06 -3.08 -5.50
CA PHE A 58 4.90 -3.30 -4.65
C PHE A 58 4.61 -4.79 -4.45
N GLU A 59 4.60 -5.58 -5.52
CA GLU A 59 4.37 -7.03 -5.43
C GLU A 59 5.49 -7.73 -4.64
N ARG A 60 6.75 -7.30 -4.85
CA ARG A 60 7.92 -7.84 -4.14
C ARG A 60 7.88 -7.58 -2.64
N TYR A 61 7.47 -6.38 -2.24
CA TYR A 61 7.44 -5.94 -0.84
C TYR A 61 6.01 -5.88 -0.29
N SER A 62 5.11 -6.67 -0.87
CA SER A 62 3.68 -6.63 -0.55
C SER A 62 3.40 -6.93 0.93
N ASP A 63 4.13 -7.85 1.55
CA ASP A 63 4.00 -8.15 2.99
C ASP A 63 4.23 -6.90 3.87
N ASP A 64 5.39 -6.23 3.73
CA ASP A 64 5.74 -5.00 4.46
C ASP A 64 4.76 -3.86 4.16
N ILE A 65 4.34 -3.75 2.90
CA ILE A 65 3.41 -2.71 2.47
C ILE A 65 2.01 -2.92 3.07
N LEU A 66 1.54 -4.17 3.15
CA LEU A 66 0.24 -4.50 3.72
C LEU A 66 0.22 -4.28 5.23
N GLU A 67 1.33 -4.56 5.92
CA GLU A 67 1.47 -4.25 7.35
C GLU A 67 1.37 -2.73 7.60
N ALA A 68 2.11 -1.93 6.85
CA ALA A 68 2.05 -0.48 6.92
C ALA A 68 0.67 0.08 6.50
N ALA A 69 0.04 -0.52 5.49
CA ALA A 69 -1.30 -0.14 5.05
C ALA A 69 -2.35 -0.40 6.14
N LEU A 70 -2.22 -1.52 6.86
CA LEU A 70 -3.06 -1.83 8.02
C LEU A 70 -2.87 -0.79 9.13
N ALA A 71 -1.62 -0.43 9.44
CA ALA A 71 -1.31 0.62 10.43
C ALA A 71 -1.90 1.98 10.03
N ALA A 72 -1.77 2.37 8.76
CA ALA A 72 -2.32 3.60 8.22
C ALA A 72 -3.86 3.62 8.27
N LEU A 73 -4.50 2.50 7.91
CA LEU A 73 -5.96 2.35 8.01
C LEU A 73 -6.44 2.50 9.46
N GLY A 74 -5.74 1.86 10.41
CA GLY A 74 -6.04 1.96 11.84
C GLY A 74 -5.94 3.38 12.40
N ARG A 75 -5.07 4.22 11.82
CA ARG A 75 -4.94 5.64 12.18
C ARG A 75 -6.13 6.47 11.69
N ASP A 76 -6.61 6.21 10.48
CA ASP A 76 -7.55 7.08 9.76
C ASP A 76 -8.63 6.30 8.97
N MET A 77 -9.44 5.51 9.68
CA MET A 77 -10.54 4.70 9.10
C MET A 77 -11.66 5.49 8.38
N GLN A 78 -11.62 6.83 8.39
CA GLN A 78 -12.65 7.69 7.78
C GLN A 78 -12.27 8.22 6.39
N GLN A 79 -11.04 7.97 5.93
CA GLN A 79 -10.58 8.47 4.65
C GLN A 79 -11.08 7.56 3.51
N SER A 80 -11.58 8.17 2.44
CA SER A 80 -11.98 7.42 1.24
C SER A 80 -10.79 6.79 0.50
N LEU A 81 -9.58 7.28 0.75
CA LEU A 81 -8.31 6.77 0.24
C LEU A 81 -7.29 6.80 1.37
N VAL A 82 -6.74 5.65 1.72
CA VAL A 82 -5.69 5.53 2.74
C VAL A 82 -4.34 5.71 2.06
N VAL A 83 -3.67 6.82 2.35
CA VAL A 83 -2.33 7.08 1.82
C VAL A 83 -1.29 6.50 2.78
N VAL A 84 -0.53 5.52 2.29
CA VAL A 84 0.53 4.81 3.00
C VAL A 84 1.88 5.41 2.61
N SER A 85 2.68 5.74 3.61
CA SER A 85 3.93 6.46 3.47
C SER A 85 5.05 5.73 4.19
N GLU A 86 6.30 6.16 3.99
CA GLU A 86 7.45 5.67 4.78
C GLU A 86 7.24 5.80 6.30
N ASN A 87 6.37 6.72 6.72
CA ASN A 87 6.08 6.96 8.12
C ASN A 87 5.26 5.83 8.78
N ASP A 88 4.64 4.98 7.96
CA ASP A 88 3.78 3.89 8.40
C ASP A 88 4.56 2.55 8.51
N LEU A 89 5.88 2.54 8.26
CA LEU A 89 6.78 1.37 8.34
C LEU A 89 7.31 1.06 9.78
N ASP A 90 6.76 1.69 10.83
CA ASP A 90 7.30 1.67 12.21
C ASP A 90 6.92 0.42 13.04
#